data_AF-A0A957MBX8-F1
#
_entry.id   AF-A0A957MBX8-F1
#
_cell.length_a   1.000
_cell.length_b   1.000
_cell.length_c   1.000
_cell.angle_alpha   90.00
_cell.angle_beta   90.00
_cell.angle_gamma   90.00
#
_symmetry.space_group_name_H-M   'P 1'
#
loop_
_entity.id
_entity.type
_entity.pdbx_description
1 polymer ?
#
loop_
_entity_poly.entity_id
_entity_poly.type
_entity_poly.pdbx_seq_one_letter_code
_entity_poly.pdbx_strand_id
1 'polypeptide(L)'
;VARFSYRPWEIERTPSICTQCSMGCNLRMDTRTHKLRRVIGRENMDVNDQWICDKGRFANAWVNDEGRLTMPLVRKNGELTPAPWGEALALVAEKLQAIKQQHGADAIGGIGSAKLSNESNYLLQRFMRQLIGTNNVDHRDGGDVAALPTGLPALADVMKPQYGPDPKHDVIMLVGIDPSEELPVLDLHLKRAVRRGKAKLVIVHPRQIE
;
A
#
# COMPACT_ATOMS: atom_id res chain seq x y z
N VAL A 1 20.59 -3.66 -8.64
CA VAL A 1 21.62 -2.72 -8.12
C VAL A 1 21.93 -1.71 -9.22
N ALA A 2 21.93 -0.40 -8.93
CA ALA A 2 22.07 0.66 -9.95
C ALA A 2 23.53 1.05 -10.27
N ARG A 3 24.49 0.58 -9.48
CA ARG A 3 25.92 0.88 -9.64
C ARG A 3 26.40 0.32 -10.99
N PHE A 4 26.98 1.18 -11.82
CA PHE A 4 27.52 0.88 -13.16
C PHE A 4 26.49 0.42 -14.22
N SER A 5 25.19 0.54 -13.97
CA SER A 5 24.17 0.05 -14.92
C SER A 5 23.68 1.09 -15.94
N TYR A 6 23.84 2.38 -15.65
CA TYR A 6 23.38 3.50 -16.49
C TYR A 6 24.00 4.82 -16.03
N ARG A 7 23.89 5.86 -16.86
CA ARG A 7 24.29 7.22 -16.53
C ARG A 7 23.08 8.05 -16.04
N PRO A 8 23.27 9.04 -15.15
CA PRO A 8 22.16 9.82 -14.59
C PRO A 8 21.29 10.59 -15.59
N TRP A 9 21.79 10.84 -16.81
CA TRP A 9 21.07 11.51 -17.90
C TRP A 9 20.29 10.54 -18.81
N GLU A 10 20.50 9.23 -18.69
CA GLU A 10 19.77 8.21 -19.45
C GLU A 10 18.46 7.78 -18.75
N ILE A 11 18.10 8.47 -17.67
CA ILE A 11 17.06 8.05 -16.73
C ILE A 11 15.92 9.05 -16.78
N GLU A 12 14.71 8.52 -16.95
CA GLU A 12 13.50 9.26 -16.71
C GLU A 12 13.17 9.22 -15.21
N ARG A 13 12.76 10.37 -14.67
CA ARG A 13 12.56 10.60 -13.25
C ARG A 13 11.10 10.94 -13.00
N THR A 14 10.35 10.00 -12.46
CA THR A 14 8.90 10.15 -12.25
C THR A 14 8.59 10.28 -10.76
N PRO A 15 7.99 11.39 -10.29
CA PRO A 15 7.46 11.48 -8.93
C PRO A 15 6.39 10.42 -8.68
N SER A 16 6.42 9.77 -7.52
CA SER A 16 5.42 8.76 -7.13
C SER A 16 5.35 8.61 -5.60
N ILE A 17 4.60 7.63 -5.12
CA ILE A 17 4.31 7.37 -3.70
C ILE A 17 4.67 5.90 -3.36
N CYS A 18 5.19 5.68 -2.15
CA CYS A 18 5.50 4.34 -1.64
C CYS A 18 4.24 3.52 -1.38
N THR A 19 4.19 2.28 -1.87
CA THR A 19 3.07 1.35 -1.68
C THR A 19 3.32 0.27 -0.61
N GLN A 20 4.42 0.38 0.14
CA GLN A 20 4.89 -0.66 1.06
C GLN A 20 4.16 -0.66 2.42
N CYS A 21 4.09 0.48 3.09
CA CYS A 21 3.36 0.66 4.36
C CYS A 21 2.45 1.89 4.25
N SER A 22 1.65 2.16 5.28
CA SER A 22 0.70 3.27 5.31
C SER A 22 1.34 4.65 5.46
N MET A 23 2.67 4.75 5.65
CA MET A 23 3.36 6.05 5.72
C MET A 23 3.20 6.90 4.45
N GLY A 24 3.02 6.27 3.29
CA GLY A 24 2.82 7.01 2.03
C GLY A 24 4.02 7.87 1.61
N CYS A 25 5.26 7.46 1.93
CA CYS A 25 6.45 8.27 1.68
C CYS A 25 6.54 8.73 0.22
N ASN A 26 6.84 10.01 0.03
CA ASN A 26 7.05 10.58 -1.30
C ASN A 26 8.36 10.04 -1.87
N LEU A 27 8.32 9.56 -3.11
CA LEU A 27 9.46 8.98 -3.77
C LEU A 27 9.56 9.41 -5.23
N ARG A 28 10.67 9.01 -5.84
CA ARG A 28 10.97 9.16 -7.26
C ARG A 28 11.36 7.79 -7.81
N MET A 29 10.70 7.40 -8.89
CA MET A 29 11.03 6.21 -9.66
C MET A 29 11.98 6.62 -10.79
N ASP A 30 13.16 6.04 -10.80
CA ASP A 30 14.14 6.17 -11.88
C ASP A 30 13.94 5.00 -12.86
N THR A 31 13.50 5.28 -14.09
CA THR A 31 13.24 4.28 -15.14
C THR A 31 14.18 4.46 -16.33
N ARG A 32 14.51 3.35 -17.01
CA ARG A 32 15.26 3.35 -18.28
C ARG A 32 14.87 2.15 -19.11
N THR A 33 14.49 2.40 -20.37
CA THR A 33 14.07 1.36 -21.33
C THR A 33 12.93 0.53 -20.74
N HIS A 34 11.88 1.20 -20.24
CA HIS A 34 10.69 0.60 -19.63
C HIS A 34 10.94 -0.32 -18.41
N LYS A 35 12.15 -0.32 -17.84
CA LYS A 35 12.47 -1.06 -16.62
C LYS A 35 12.68 -0.09 -15.45
N LEU A 36 12.13 -0.44 -14.29
CA LEU A 36 12.42 0.26 -13.04
C LEU A 36 13.87 -0.02 -12.65
N ARG A 37 14.65 1.03 -12.38
CA ARG A 37 16.08 0.90 -12.08
C ARG A 37 16.40 1.19 -10.63
N ARG A 38 15.79 2.24 -10.07
CA ARG A 38 15.99 2.65 -8.69
C ARG A 38 14.78 3.42 -8.17
N VAL A 39 14.59 3.32 -6.86
CA VAL A 39 13.65 4.16 -6.10
C VAL A 39 14.46 5.04 -5.13
N ILE A 40 14.12 6.32 -5.06
CA ILE A 40 14.75 7.30 -4.15
C ILE A 40 13.66 8.07 -3.42
N GLY A 41 13.92 8.48 -2.18
CA GLY A 41 13.06 9.44 -1.49
C GLY A 41 12.96 10.75 -2.26
N ARG A 42 11.77 11.33 -2.26
CA ARG A 42 11.50 12.69 -2.73
C ARG A 42 11.13 13.52 -1.51
N GLU A 43 11.60 14.76 -1.50
CA GLU A 43 11.36 15.64 -0.36
C GLU A 43 9.86 15.91 -0.16
N ASN A 44 9.41 15.70 1.08
CA ASN A 44 8.14 16.14 1.62
C ASN A 44 8.24 16.25 3.14
N MET A 45 8.36 17.48 3.63
CA MET A 45 8.48 17.77 5.07
C MET A 45 7.25 17.37 5.88
N ASP A 46 6.10 17.17 5.23
CA ASP A 46 4.87 16.76 5.91
C ASP A 46 4.73 15.24 6.06
N VAL A 47 5.63 14.45 5.47
CA VAL A 47 5.51 12.98 5.44
C VAL A 47 6.83 12.31 5.83
N ASN A 48 7.85 12.48 4.99
CA ASN A 48 9.06 11.67 5.08
C ASN A 48 10.35 12.49 5.11
N ASP A 49 10.26 13.82 5.16
CA ASP A 49 11.36 14.73 4.86
C ASP A 49 12.02 14.29 3.55
N GLN A 50 13.19 13.65 3.58
CA GLN A 50 13.83 13.03 2.42
C GLN A 50 14.03 11.50 2.54
N TRP A 51 13.60 10.92 3.67
CA TRP A 51 13.91 9.54 4.05
C TRP A 51 12.93 8.54 3.45
N ILE A 52 13.42 7.32 3.20
CA ILE A 52 12.62 6.12 2.90
C ILE A 52 13.33 4.92 3.52
N CYS A 53 12.56 3.93 3.98
CA CYS A 53 13.10 2.69 4.51
C CYS A 53 13.56 1.73 3.40
N ASP A 54 14.22 0.64 3.79
CA ASP A 54 14.75 -0.36 2.86
C ASP A 54 13.64 -1.06 2.06
N LYS A 55 12.47 -1.31 2.66
CA LYS A 55 11.29 -1.82 1.93
C LYS A 55 10.92 -0.87 0.79
N GLY A 56 10.79 0.43 1.07
CA GLY A 56 10.47 1.45 0.06
C GLY A 56 11.55 1.56 -1.02
N ARG A 57 12.82 1.37 -0.65
CA ARG A 57 13.97 1.52 -1.55
C ARG A 57 14.21 0.30 -2.44
N PHE A 58 14.02 -0.91 -1.91
CA PHE A 58 14.51 -2.15 -2.53
C PHE A 58 13.44 -3.21 -2.81
N ALA A 59 12.29 -3.21 -2.12
CA ALA A 59 11.25 -4.24 -2.30
C ALA A 59 10.38 -4.00 -3.56
N ASN A 60 11.03 -3.85 -4.71
CA ASN A 60 10.41 -3.53 -6.01
C ASN A 60 10.87 -4.45 -7.15
N ALA A 61 11.62 -5.52 -6.86
CA ALA A 61 12.11 -6.46 -7.86
C ALA A 61 10.99 -7.10 -8.69
N TRP A 62 9.84 -7.37 -8.06
CA TRP A 62 8.63 -7.93 -8.67
C TRP A 62 8.09 -7.11 -9.85
N VAL A 63 8.46 -5.83 -9.99
CA VAL A 63 8.02 -4.99 -11.12
C VAL A 63 8.64 -5.45 -12.44
N ASN A 64 9.90 -5.89 -12.42
CA ASN A 64 10.64 -6.33 -13.61
C ASN A 64 10.74 -7.86 -13.71
N ASP A 65 10.04 -8.58 -12.85
CA ASP A 65 10.11 -10.05 -12.79
C ASP A 65 9.46 -10.67 -14.03
N GLU A 66 10.13 -11.65 -14.63
CA GLU A 66 9.65 -12.32 -15.84
C GLU A 66 8.43 -13.23 -15.59
N GLY A 67 8.24 -13.67 -14.34
CA GLY A 67 7.07 -14.43 -13.89
C GLY A 67 5.83 -13.57 -13.64
N ARG A 68 5.91 -12.25 -13.83
CA ARG A 68 4.74 -11.36 -13.67
C ARG A 68 3.68 -11.69 -14.71
N LEU A 69 2.43 -11.80 -14.27
CA LEU A 69 1.29 -12.06 -15.17
C LEU A 69 1.13 -10.92 -16.18
N THR A 70 1.16 -11.26 -17.47
CA THR A 70 1.03 -10.32 -18.60
C THR A 70 -0.28 -10.49 -19.38
N MET A 71 -1.00 -11.58 -19.15
CA MET A 71 -2.26 -11.89 -19.81
C MET A 71 -3.22 -12.64 -18.85
N PRO A 72 -4.53 -12.58 -19.11
CA PRO A 72 -5.49 -13.40 -18.38
C PRO A 72 -5.19 -14.90 -18.53
N LEU A 73 -5.46 -15.65 -17.46
CA LEU A 73 -5.40 -17.11 -17.45
C LEU A 73 -6.78 -17.66 -17.11
N VAL A 74 -7.30 -18.56 -17.95
CA VAL A 74 -8.60 -19.22 -17.76
C VAL A 74 -8.37 -20.69 -17.46
N ARG A 75 -9.13 -21.25 -16.50
CA ARG A 75 -9.03 -22.66 -16.17
C ARG A 75 -9.78 -23.52 -17.19
N LYS A 76 -9.06 -24.40 -17.89
CA LYS A 76 -9.60 -25.38 -18.85
C LYS A 76 -9.08 -26.76 -18.49
N ASN A 77 -9.97 -27.74 -18.34
CA ASN A 77 -9.60 -29.12 -17.94
C ASN A 77 -8.74 -29.22 -16.68
N GLY A 78 -8.97 -28.33 -15.70
CA GLY A 78 -8.23 -28.29 -14.45
C GLY A 78 -6.97 -27.41 -14.46
N GLU A 79 -6.48 -26.99 -15.62
CA GLU A 79 -5.23 -26.22 -15.75
C GLU A 79 -5.47 -24.76 -16.14
N LEU A 80 -4.60 -23.84 -15.70
CA LEU A 80 -4.66 -22.42 -16.09
C LEU A 80 -3.95 -22.21 -17.42
N THR A 81 -4.71 -21.76 -18.42
CA THR A 81 -4.20 -21.51 -19.77
C THR A 81 -4.36 -20.03 -20.16
N PRO A 82 -3.37 -19.44 -20.85
CA PRO A 82 -3.51 -18.12 -21.50
C PRO A 82 -4.81 -17.92 -22.27
N ALA A 83 -5.45 -16.75 -22.10
CA ALA A 83 -6.65 -16.38 -22.83
C ALA A 83 -6.66 -14.88 -23.20
N PRO A 84 -7.25 -14.50 -24.35
CA PRO A 84 -7.50 -13.09 -24.68
C PRO A 84 -8.45 -12.43 -23.67
N TRP A 85 -8.33 -11.12 -23.50
CA TRP A 85 -9.19 -10.33 -22.61
C TRP A 85 -10.69 -10.51 -22.90
N GLY A 86 -11.09 -10.54 -24.17
CA GLY A 86 -12.49 -10.72 -24.56
C GLY A 86 -13.07 -12.04 -24.08
N GLU A 87 -12.33 -13.14 -24.23
CA GLU A 87 -12.73 -14.48 -23.75
C GLU A 87 -12.85 -14.49 -22.22
N ALA A 88 -11.82 -14.00 -21.53
CA ALA A 88 -11.79 -14.00 -20.06
C ALA A 88 -12.92 -13.18 -19.46
N LEU A 89 -13.17 -11.97 -19.98
CA LEU A 89 -14.23 -11.10 -19.49
C LEU A 89 -15.64 -11.63 -19.82
N ALA A 90 -15.84 -12.21 -21.01
CA ALA A 90 -17.11 -12.82 -21.39
C ALA A 90 -17.44 -14.00 -20.47
N LEU A 91 -16.46 -14.86 -20.17
CA LEU A 91 -16.63 -15.97 -19.25
C LEU A 91 -17.00 -15.49 -17.84
N VAL A 92 -16.30 -14.47 -17.31
CA VAL A 92 -16.61 -13.90 -15.98
C VAL A 92 -18.03 -13.33 -15.96
N ALA A 93 -18.43 -12.58 -16.99
CA ALA A 93 -19.76 -12.00 -17.08
C ALA A 93 -20.86 -13.08 -17.12
N GLU A 94 -20.69 -14.11 -17.97
CA GLU A 94 -21.62 -15.25 -18.07
C GLU A 94 -21.81 -15.92 -16.70
N LYS A 95 -20.70 -16.26 -16.02
CA LYS A 95 -20.76 -16.95 -14.72
C LYS A 95 -21.37 -16.11 -13.62
N LEU A 96 -21.02 -14.83 -13.53
CA LEU A 96 -21.60 -13.93 -12.54
C LEU A 96 -23.10 -13.73 -12.77
N GLN A 97 -23.53 -13.60 -14.04
CA GLN A 97 -24.96 -13.48 -14.37
C GLN A 97 -25.73 -14.76 -14.01
N ALA A 98 -25.19 -15.94 -14.35
CA ALA A 98 -25.81 -17.22 -14.02
C ALA A 98 -25.97 -17.40 -12.50
N ILE A 99 -24.92 -17.12 -11.72
CA ILE A 99 -24.96 -17.18 -10.25
C ILE A 99 -26.02 -16.22 -9.71
N LYS A 100 -26.04 -14.97 -10.19
CA LYS A 100 -27.03 -13.97 -9.77
C LYS A 100 -28.46 -14.39 -10.07
N GLN A 101 -28.71 -15.00 -11.22
CA GLN A 101 -30.04 -15.48 -11.62
C GLN A 101 -30.49 -16.68 -10.78
N GLN A 102 -29.57 -17.60 -10.46
CA GLN A 102 -29.89 -18.84 -9.75
C GLN A 102 -29.95 -18.67 -8.23
N HIS A 103 -29.10 -17.82 -7.66
CA HIS A 103 -28.87 -17.72 -6.21
C HIS A 103 -29.06 -16.31 -5.64
N GLY A 104 -29.36 -15.31 -6.49
CA GLY A 104 -29.49 -13.91 -6.07
C GLY A 104 -28.15 -13.15 -6.04
N ALA A 105 -28.22 -11.83 -5.89
CA ALA A 105 -27.04 -10.96 -5.91
C ALA A 105 -26.09 -11.19 -4.72
N ASP A 106 -26.64 -11.52 -3.55
CA ASP A 106 -25.87 -11.74 -2.33
C ASP A 106 -25.08 -13.06 -2.32
N ALA A 107 -25.25 -13.91 -3.33
CA ALA A 107 -24.37 -15.06 -3.56
C ALA A 107 -22.98 -14.66 -4.13
N ILE A 108 -22.78 -13.38 -4.47
CA ILE A 108 -21.56 -12.85 -5.08
C ILE A 108 -20.86 -11.92 -4.07
N GLY A 109 -19.55 -12.06 -3.94
CA GLY A 109 -18.71 -11.22 -3.08
C GLY A 109 -17.54 -10.60 -3.84
N GLY A 110 -17.14 -9.39 -3.45
CA GLY A 110 -15.99 -8.68 -4.00
C GLY A 110 -14.95 -8.40 -2.92
N ILE A 111 -13.69 -8.78 -3.16
CA ILE A 111 -12.59 -8.49 -2.25
C ILE A 111 -11.62 -7.51 -2.92
N GLY A 112 -11.57 -6.29 -2.38
CA GLY A 112 -10.62 -5.24 -2.75
C GLY A 112 -9.29 -5.39 -2.01
N SER A 113 -8.47 -4.35 -2.04
CA SER A 113 -7.17 -4.36 -1.38
C SER A 113 -6.72 -2.98 -0.95
N ALA A 114 -6.15 -2.88 0.26
CA ALA A 114 -5.49 -1.69 0.77
C ALA A 114 -4.20 -1.32 0.00
N LYS A 115 -3.74 -2.19 -0.91
CA LYS A 115 -2.61 -1.94 -1.80
C LYS A 115 -3.02 -1.34 -3.14
N LEU A 116 -4.32 -1.33 -3.45
CA LEU A 116 -4.85 -0.71 -4.67
C LEU A 116 -5.13 0.77 -4.43
N SER A 117 -5.30 1.50 -5.53
CA SER A 117 -5.69 2.91 -5.47
C SER A 117 -7.14 3.06 -4.96
N ASN A 118 -7.46 4.22 -4.42
CA ASN A 118 -8.81 4.54 -3.96
C ASN A 118 -9.82 4.48 -5.12
N GLU A 119 -9.42 4.90 -6.31
CA GLU A 119 -10.24 4.84 -7.53
C GLU A 119 -10.54 3.39 -7.92
N SER A 120 -9.56 2.49 -7.80
CA SER A 120 -9.76 1.07 -8.10
C SER A 120 -10.74 0.42 -7.13
N ASN A 121 -10.59 0.70 -5.83
CA ASN A 121 -11.53 0.23 -4.81
C ASN A 121 -12.92 0.89 -4.96
N TYR A 122 -12.97 2.17 -5.36
CA TYR A 122 -14.22 2.86 -5.67
C TYR A 122 -14.96 2.20 -6.86
N LEU A 123 -14.24 1.86 -7.92
CA LEU A 123 -14.82 1.14 -9.07
C LEU A 123 -15.30 -0.25 -8.67
N LEU A 124 -14.55 -0.99 -7.84
CA LEU A 124 -14.99 -2.29 -7.33
C LEU A 124 -16.28 -2.17 -6.52
N GLN A 125 -16.33 -1.30 -5.51
CA GLN A 125 -17.54 -1.17 -4.69
C GLN A 125 -18.72 -0.67 -5.51
N ARG A 126 -18.49 0.18 -6.52
CA ARG A 126 -19.53 0.67 -7.41
C ARG A 126 -20.06 -0.47 -8.29
N PHE A 127 -19.18 -1.29 -8.86
CA PHE A 127 -19.56 -2.46 -9.64
C PHE A 127 -20.42 -3.42 -8.80
N MET A 128 -19.98 -3.74 -7.58
CA MET A 128 -20.69 -4.65 -6.69
C MET A 128 -22.06 -4.10 -6.25
N ARG A 129 -22.11 -2.83 -5.82
CA ARG A 129 -23.36 -2.24 -5.30
C ARG A 129 -24.35 -1.85 -6.39
N GLN A 130 -23.88 -1.30 -7.52
CA GLN A 130 -24.76 -0.78 -8.56
C GLN A 130 -25.06 -1.79 -9.67
N LEU A 131 -24.10 -2.62 -10.07
CA LEU A 131 -24.29 -3.56 -11.19
C LEU A 131 -24.66 -4.96 -10.70
N ILE A 132 -23.94 -5.48 -9.71
CA ILE A 132 -24.29 -6.78 -9.11
C ILE A 132 -25.51 -6.62 -8.20
N GLY A 133 -25.58 -5.56 -7.40
CA GLY A 133 -26.70 -5.29 -6.50
C GLY A 133 -26.53 -5.91 -5.11
N THR A 134 -25.29 -6.03 -4.63
CA THR A 134 -24.98 -6.57 -3.30
C THR A 134 -24.04 -5.63 -2.52
N ASN A 135 -24.12 -5.69 -1.19
CA ASN A 135 -23.21 -5.04 -0.27
C ASN A 135 -22.08 -5.95 0.21
N ASN A 136 -21.99 -7.18 -0.32
CA ASN A 136 -20.92 -8.14 -0.01
C ASN A 136 -19.59 -7.69 -0.64
N VAL A 137 -19.01 -6.64 -0.07
CA VAL A 137 -17.75 -6.02 -0.48
C VAL A 137 -16.88 -5.88 0.74
N ASP A 138 -15.67 -6.39 0.65
CA ASP A 138 -14.69 -6.28 1.71
C ASP A 138 -13.28 -6.10 1.13
N HIS A 139 -12.27 -6.02 1.97
CA HIS A 139 -10.86 -6.05 1.61
C HIS A 139 -10.12 -6.93 2.61
N ARG A 140 -9.16 -7.72 2.12
CA ARG A 140 -8.50 -8.74 2.95
C ARG A 140 -7.41 -8.10 3.82
N ASP A 141 -7.79 -7.62 4.99
CA ASP A 141 -6.91 -7.59 6.17
C ASP A 141 -7.72 -8.23 7.30
N GLY A 142 -7.54 -9.55 7.49
CA GLY A 142 -8.35 -10.38 8.38
C GLY A 142 -8.16 -10.11 9.88
N GLY A 143 -7.70 -8.92 10.25
CA GLY A 143 -7.72 -8.43 11.63
C GLY A 143 -8.99 -7.61 11.85
N ASP A 144 -9.58 -7.74 13.05
CA ASP A 144 -10.60 -6.84 13.57
C ASP A 144 -10.05 -5.42 13.79
N VAL A 145 -9.46 -4.80 12.76
CA VAL A 145 -9.54 -3.35 12.66
C VAL A 145 -10.94 -3.08 12.11
N ALA A 146 -11.97 -3.36 12.93
CA ALA A 146 -13.29 -2.81 12.73
C ALA A 146 -13.06 -1.36 12.37
N ALA A 147 -13.44 -0.97 11.15
CA ALA A 147 -13.16 0.36 10.62
C ALA A 147 -13.57 1.35 11.70
N LEU A 148 -12.60 1.92 12.42
CA LEU A 148 -12.90 2.89 13.47
C LEU A 148 -13.66 3.99 12.74
N PRO A 149 -14.92 4.29 13.09
CA PRO A 149 -15.75 5.21 12.33
C PRO A 149 -15.12 6.60 12.16
N THR A 150 -14.13 6.91 13.01
CA THR A 150 -13.36 8.14 13.04
C THR A 150 -12.05 8.11 12.24
N GLY A 151 -11.72 6.99 11.58
CA GLY A 151 -10.36 6.71 11.11
C GLY A 151 -9.41 6.48 12.30
N LEU A 152 -8.12 6.18 12.04
CA LEU A 152 -7.04 6.25 13.02
C LEU A 152 -6.55 7.71 13.08
N PRO A 153 -7.10 8.59 13.95
CA PRO A 153 -6.76 10.01 13.94
C PRO A 153 -5.39 10.22 14.59
N ALA A 154 -5.01 9.34 15.52
CA ALA A 154 -3.80 9.46 16.33
C ALA A 154 -2.51 9.35 15.50
N LEU A 155 -2.47 8.53 14.44
CA LEU A 155 -1.27 8.37 13.61
C LEU A 155 -1.04 9.58 12.69
N ALA A 156 -2.11 10.16 12.13
CA ALA A 156 -2.01 11.33 11.26
C ALA A 156 -1.43 12.55 11.98
N ASP A 157 -1.73 12.72 13.28
CA ASP A 157 -1.16 13.80 14.06
C ASP A 157 0.32 13.57 14.40
N VAL A 158 0.74 12.31 14.60
CA VAL A 158 2.17 11.99 14.78
C VAL A 158 2.95 12.10 13.46
N MET A 159 2.29 11.92 12.30
CA MET A 159 2.89 11.98 10.96
C MET A 159 3.07 13.39 10.38
N LYS A 160 2.25 14.36 10.81
CA LYS A 160 2.47 15.78 10.48
C LYS A 160 3.86 16.21 10.98
N PRO A 161 4.47 17.31 10.49
CA PRO A 161 5.79 17.79 10.92
C PRO A 161 5.87 18.30 12.38
N GLN A 162 5.11 17.69 13.29
CA GLN A 162 5.02 17.99 14.71
C GLN A 162 6.23 17.51 15.52
N TYR A 163 7.30 17.05 14.88
CA TYR A 163 8.53 16.62 15.55
C TYR A 163 9.80 17.18 14.89
N GLY A 164 9.73 18.45 14.46
CA GLY A 164 10.91 19.32 14.40
C GLY A 164 11.53 19.52 15.80
N PRO A 165 12.48 20.46 15.98
CA PRO A 165 13.06 20.74 17.30
C PRO A 165 12.05 21.19 18.37
N ASP A 166 10.78 21.44 17.99
CA ASP A 166 9.70 21.90 18.87
C ASP A 166 8.51 20.92 18.80
N PRO A 167 8.56 19.79 19.53
CA PRO A 167 7.46 18.85 19.54
C PRO A 167 6.26 19.45 20.27
N LYS A 168 5.07 19.35 19.67
CA LYS A 168 3.82 19.86 20.29
C LYS A 168 3.43 19.10 21.58
N HIS A 169 4.02 17.93 21.82
CA HIS A 169 3.63 17.02 22.90
C HIS A 169 4.84 16.59 23.73
N ASP A 170 4.68 16.62 25.06
CA ASP A 170 5.72 16.25 26.02
C ASP A 170 5.81 14.73 26.29
N VAL A 171 4.75 13.98 25.96
CA VAL A 171 4.66 12.53 26.19
C VAL A 171 4.01 11.85 24.99
N ILE A 172 4.61 10.76 24.54
CA ILE A 172 4.13 9.89 23.47
C ILE A 172 3.99 8.47 24.04
N MET A 173 2.84 7.84 23.84
CA MET A 173 2.58 6.48 24.29
C MET A 173 2.30 5.58 23.09
N LEU A 174 3.12 4.54 22.91
CA LEU A 174 2.93 3.50 21.90
C LEU A 174 2.27 2.29 22.56
N VAL A 175 1.17 1.81 21.99
CA VAL A 175 0.43 0.65 22.51
C VAL A 175 0.30 -0.39 21.40
N GLY A 176 0.94 -1.54 21.58
CA GLY A 176 0.83 -2.69 20.68
C GLY A 176 1.37 -2.48 19.25
N ILE A 177 2.13 -1.42 19.01
CA ILE A 177 2.77 -1.12 17.72
C ILE A 177 4.29 -1.16 17.83
N ASP A 178 4.95 -1.66 16.79
CA ASP A 178 6.40 -1.56 16.60
C ASP A 178 6.74 -0.70 15.37
N PRO A 179 6.94 0.63 15.54
CA PRO A 179 7.24 1.52 14.42
C PRO A 179 8.52 1.17 13.67
N SER A 180 9.52 0.55 14.33
CA SER A 180 10.81 0.23 13.71
C SER A 180 10.64 -0.74 12.54
N GLU A 181 9.71 -1.68 12.65
CA GLU A 181 9.41 -2.68 11.63
C GLU A 181 8.20 -2.31 10.77
N GLU A 182 7.15 -1.74 11.37
CA GLU A 182 5.89 -1.48 10.69
C GLU A 182 5.92 -0.17 9.89
N LEU A 183 6.46 0.90 10.50
CA LEU A 183 6.42 2.27 10.00
C LEU A 183 7.77 2.99 10.20
N PRO A 184 8.87 2.58 9.53
CA PRO A 184 10.22 3.01 9.94
C PRO A 184 10.48 4.53 9.80
N VAL A 185 9.72 5.24 8.97
CA VAL A 185 9.81 6.71 8.90
C VAL A 185 9.14 7.37 10.11
N LEU A 186 8.08 6.77 10.66
CA LEU A 186 7.50 7.20 11.93
C LEU A 186 8.50 7.02 13.07
N ASP A 187 9.18 5.87 13.12
CA ASP A 187 10.24 5.60 14.09
C ASP A 187 11.33 6.70 14.08
N LEU A 188 11.76 7.15 12.90
CA LEU A 188 12.71 8.26 12.78
C LEU A 188 12.18 9.57 13.38
N HIS A 189 10.90 9.87 13.17
CA HIS A 189 10.26 11.06 13.73
C HIS A 189 10.13 10.96 15.26
N LEU A 190 9.77 9.80 15.79
CA LEU A 190 9.72 9.53 17.23
C LEU A 190 11.11 9.66 17.88
N LYS A 191 12.14 9.05 17.28
CA LYS A 191 13.54 9.18 17.75
C LYS A 191 13.99 10.63 17.73
N ARG A 192 13.58 11.43 16.74
CA ARG A 192 13.86 12.88 16.69
C ARG A 192 13.16 13.63 17.82
N ALA A 193 11.87 13.34 18.08
CA ALA A 193 11.09 13.96 19.16
C ALA A 193 11.71 13.71 20.54
N VAL A 194 12.10 12.46 20.82
CA VAL A 194 12.71 12.07 22.10
C VAL A 194 14.10 12.68 22.26
N ARG A 195 14.96 12.54 21.24
CA ARG A 195 16.37 12.96 21.35
C ARG A 195 16.58 14.47 21.27
N ARG A 196 15.76 15.19 20.50
CA ARG A 196 15.92 16.65 20.27
C ARG A 196 14.85 17.49 20.94
N GLY A 197 13.62 16.99 21.00
CA GLY A 197 12.46 17.70 21.50
C GLY A 197 12.13 17.47 22.98
N LYS A 198 12.88 16.59 23.67
CA LYS A 198 12.68 16.22 25.10
C LYS A 198 11.36 15.51 25.40
N ALA A 199 10.63 15.05 24.38
CA ALA A 199 9.42 14.25 24.58
C ALA A 199 9.76 12.92 25.29
N LYS A 200 8.92 12.50 26.23
CA LYS A 200 9.02 11.18 26.88
C LYS A 200 8.29 10.15 26.02
N LEU A 201 8.92 9.00 25.80
CA LEU A 201 8.31 7.86 25.10
C LEU A 201 7.99 6.75 26.09
N VAL A 202 6.73 6.30 26.10
CA VAL A 202 6.25 5.15 26.87
C VAL A 202 5.82 4.07 25.89
N ILE A 203 6.35 2.86 26.06
CA ILE A 203 6.05 1.74 25.16
C ILE A 203 5.31 0.66 25.95
N VAL A 204 4.11 0.34 25.53
CA VAL A 204 3.30 -0.78 26.02
C VAL A 204 3.18 -1.79 24.91
N HIS A 205 4.11 -2.75 24.89
CA HIS A 205 4.22 -3.73 23.83
C HIS A 205 4.47 -5.13 24.42
N PRO A 206 3.85 -6.21 23.89
CA PRO A 206 4.00 -7.57 24.45
C PRO A 206 5.41 -8.15 24.29
N ARG A 207 6.23 -7.55 23.41
CA ARG A 207 7.65 -7.88 23.22
C ARG A 207 8.49 -6.61 23.35
N GLN A 208 9.76 -6.77 23.71
CA GLN A 208 10.73 -5.68 23.63
C GLN A 208 10.94 -5.26 22.16
N ILE A 209 10.90 -3.96 21.91
CA ILE A 209 11.13 -3.33 20.60
C ILE A 209 12.24 -2.28 20.73
N GLU A 210 12.77 -1.82 19.60
CA GLU A 210 13.84 -0.81 19.54
C GLU A 210 13.41 0.57 20.09
#